data_AF-A0A1A7WR87-F1
#
_entry.id   AF-A0A1A7WR87-F1
#
_cell.length_a   1.000
_cell.length_b   1.000
_cell.length_c   1.000
_cell.angle_alpha   90.00
_cell.angle_beta   90.00
_cell.angle_gamma   90.00
#
_symmetry.space_group_name_H-M   'P 1'
#
loop_
_entity.id
_entity.type
_entity.pdbx_description
1 polymer ?
#
loop_
_entity_poly.entity_id
_entity_poly.type
_entity_poly.pdbx_seq_one_letter_code
_entity_poly.pdbx_strand_id
1 'polypeptide(L)'
;MKSQQKCIVIFALVCCFAVLVALIFSAVDVWGEDEDGITEENCSRNCSVVLVENIPDSISFSDNSTSHLPLSIGLNNLLDRAERVVEIVSPVWLLNSSEFSFQHAARQGKELLSRLQQLKAKGIQLRISSGEVDSAELETLTNHYAEVHKVNMTALTNGNIHSSFWVVDRKHFYIGSASMDWRSLSTRKELGVLVYNCTCLALDLHRVFSLYWGLQHKEYIPTFWSKRLFPFFNKDKPVNLMLNNTKADAYISSSPDAFIPKDRSSDLEAISRVIQQARHFIYISIIDYLPLSSSSTLRYWSRIDSLIREALILRKVRIRLLISCWEKTHPLTFNFIWSLKSLCMEQGNCSLEAKFFSPTQKHGSLNVMNHNRFMVTDRAVYLGNLDWVGNEFIYNAGAGLVISHPETITERNFSVVEQLQAVFERDWFSRYTRTLQIDKMSVCNEHQVTNYKASHTGPVPVRTGQYDNRPAPLRNHHSAGGPTQDKAASHDDGLRKISHQSIAGEQVSIMDNHQERAEIRVNHLDDRRVQNHDIPADPTSQSAESSGFRETSNGSL
;
A
#
# COMPACT_ATOMS: atom_id res chain seq x y z
N MET A 1 -1.29 69.12 -9.78
CA MET A 1 -0.39 67.97 -10.02
C MET A 1 -0.13 67.11 -8.78
N LYS A 2 0.23 67.67 -7.60
CA LYS A 2 0.52 66.88 -6.38
C LYS A 2 -0.62 65.98 -5.86
N SER A 3 -1.89 66.36 -6.06
CA SER A 3 -3.05 65.56 -5.61
C SER A 3 -3.29 64.32 -6.48
N GLN A 4 -3.17 64.45 -7.81
CA GLN A 4 -3.39 63.33 -8.73
C GLN A 4 -2.33 62.24 -8.63
N GLN A 5 -1.06 62.61 -8.37
CA GLN A 5 -0.01 61.62 -8.07
C GLN A 5 -0.32 60.79 -6.82
N LYS A 6 -0.88 61.39 -5.77
CA LYS A 6 -1.27 60.65 -4.56
C LYS A 6 -2.43 59.69 -4.83
N CYS A 7 -3.42 60.09 -5.63
CA CYS A 7 -4.52 59.21 -6.03
C CYS A 7 -4.05 58.01 -6.85
N ILE A 8 -3.10 58.20 -7.78
CA ILE A 8 -2.54 57.12 -8.59
C ILE A 8 -1.78 56.11 -7.73
N VAL A 9 -0.97 56.59 -6.78
CA VAL A 9 -0.22 55.71 -5.86
C VAL A 9 -1.15 54.90 -4.95
N ILE A 10 -2.21 55.54 -4.42
CA ILE A 10 -3.21 54.84 -3.59
C ILE A 10 -3.95 53.79 -4.41
N PHE A 11 -4.36 54.11 -5.65
CA PHE A 11 -5.03 53.17 -6.52
C PHE A 11 -4.14 51.97 -6.87
N ALA A 12 -2.86 52.21 -7.19
CA ALA A 12 -1.89 51.15 -7.44
C ALA A 12 -1.69 50.24 -6.21
N LEU A 13 -1.60 50.82 -5.00
CA LEU A 13 -1.50 50.05 -3.75
C LEU A 13 -2.74 49.20 -3.47
N VAL A 14 -3.94 49.73 -3.71
CA VAL A 14 -5.19 48.98 -3.56
C VAL A 14 -5.27 47.85 -4.58
N CYS A 15 -4.85 48.08 -5.84
CA CYS A 15 -4.77 47.04 -6.85
C CYS A 15 -3.74 45.97 -6.48
N CYS A 16 -2.54 46.35 -6.01
CA CYS A 16 -1.53 45.39 -5.55
C CYS A 16 -2.03 44.60 -4.34
N PHE A 17 -2.74 45.23 -3.40
CA PHE A 17 -3.34 44.54 -2.26
C PHE A 17 -4.46 43.60 -2.71
N ALA A 18 -5.33 44.00 -3.63
CA ALA A 18 -6.38 43.15 -4.17
C ALA A 18 -5.81 41.96 -4.95
N VAL A 19 -4.74 42.15 -5.72
CA VAL A 19 -4.01 41.08 -6.40
C VAL A 19 -3.31 40.18 -5.38
N LEU A 20 -2.69 40.72 -4.34
CA LEU A 20 -2.06 39.94 -3.28
C LEU A 20 -3.11 39.12 -2.53
N VAL A 21 -4.26 39.70 -2.20
CA VAL A 21 -5.39 39.03 -1.56
C VAL A 21 -5.96 37.96 -2.49
N ALA A 22 -6.14 38.25 -3.78
CA ALA A 22 -6.57 37.26 -4.75
C ALA A 22 -5.56 36.12 -4.89
N LEU A 23 -4.25 36.41 -4.95
CA LEU A 23 -3.19 35.42 -4.98
C LEU A 23 -3.12 34.62 -3.68
N ILE A 24 -3.36 35.24 -2.52
CA ILE A 24 -3.45 34.55 -1.23
C ILE A 24 -4.68 33.64 -1.21
N PHE A 25 -5.84 34.10 -1.67
CA PHE A 25 -7.04 33.27 -1.74
C PHE A 25 -7.00 32.21 -2.85
N SER A 26 -6.21 32.43 -3.91
CA SER A 26 -5.93 31.43 -4.95
C SER A 26 -4.84 30.44 -4.53
N ALA A 27 -3.91 30.83 -3.65
CA ALA A 27 -2.86 29.97 -3.10
C ALA A 27 -3.31 29.24 -1.82
N VAL A 28 -4.25 29.81 -1.07
CA VAL A 28 -5.06 29.11 -0.09
C VAL A 28 -6.08 28.33 -0.89
N ASP A 29 -5.60 27.21 -1.43
CA ASP A 29 -6.41 26.19 -2.08
C ASP A 29 -7.59 25.87 -1.12
N VAL A 30 -8.75 26.43 -1.44
CA VAL A 30 -9.99 26.23 -0.69
C VAL A 30 -10.47 24.84 -1.02
N TRP A 31 -9.77 23.83 -0.51
CA TRP A 31 -10.32 22.48 -0.39
C TRP A 31 -11.38 22.57 0.70
N GLY A 32 -12.56 23.04 0.28
CA GLY A 32 -13.76 23.21 1.07
C GLY A 32 -14.33 21.87 1.47
N GLU A 33 -13.65 21.19 2.38
CA GLU A 33 -14.21 20.11 3.16
C GLU A 33 -14.01 20.47 4.62
N ASP A 34 -15.13 20.74 5.31
CA ASP A 34 -15.12 20.63 6.75
C ASP A 34 -14.59 19.23 7.08
N GLU A 35 -13.53 19.14 7.88
CA GLU A 35 -13.02 17.86 8.43
C GLU A 35 -14.01 17.27 9.44
N ASP A 36 -15.32 17.40 9.17
CA ASP A 36 -16.48 17.10 10.00
C ASP A 36 -16.34 17.66 11.45
N GLY A 37 -15.61 18.76 11.60
CA GLY A 37 -15.28 19.38 12.90
C GLY A 37 -14.30 18.57 13.75
N ILE A 38 -13.67 17.52 13.21
CA ILE A 38 -12.73 16.66 13.92
C ILE A 38 -11.37 17.39 14.05
N THR A 39 -10.81 17.36 15.24
CA THR A 39 -9.54 17.98 15.62
C THR A 39 -8.71 16.98 16.44
N GLU A 40 -7.43 17.27 16.65
CA GLU A 40 -6.56 16.44 17.51
C GLU A 40 -7.12 16.25 18.94
N GLU A 41 -7.87 17.25 19.43
CA GLU A 41 -8.41 17.27 20.80
C GLU A 41 -9.72 16.48 20.95
N ASN A 42 -10.56 16.43 19.91
CA ASN A 42 -11.89 15.82 19.98
C ASN A 42 -12.00 14.45 19.29
N CYS A 43 -10.94 13.98 18.61
CA CYS A 43 -10.98 12.73 17.89
C CYS A 43 -11.05 11.51 18.83
N SER A 44 -11.75 10.46 18.40
CA SER A 44 -11.92 9.21 19.14
C SER A 44 -10.64 8.38 19.14
N ARG A 45 -10.21 8.00 20.34
CA ARG A 45 -9.08 7.09 20.61
C ARG A 45 -9.53 5.69 21.04
N ASN A 46 -10.83 5.42 21.08
CA ASN A 46 -11.35 4.08 21.37
C ASN A 46 -11.80 3.41 20.08
N CYS A 47 -10.96 2.51 19.58
CA CYS A 47 -11.08 1.96 18.25
C CYS A 47 -11.28 0.44 18.31
N SER A 48 -12.01 -0.09 17.34
CA SER A 48 -12.10 -1.54 17.12
C SER A 48 -11.31 -1.91 15.88
N VAL A 49 -10.49 -2.95 15.94
CA VAL A 49 -9.66 -3.39 14.82
C VAL A 49 -9.90 -4.86 14.52
N VAL A 50 -10.03 -5.17 13.23
CA VAL A 50 -10.27 -6.52 12.74
C VAL A 50 -9.28 -6.81 11.63
N LEU A 51 -8.50 -7.89 11.75
CA LEU A 51 -7.70 -8.38 10.64
C LEU A 51 -8.65 -8.94 9.57
N VAL A 52 -8.35 -8.60 8.32
CA VAL A 52 -9.03 -9.15 7.16
C VAL A 52 -8.03 -9.81 6.24
N GLU A 53 -8.40 -10.96 5.69
CA GLU A 53 -7.57 -11.65 4.72
C GLU A 53 -8.42 -12.25 3.60
N ASN A 54 -7.80 -12.37 2.43
CA ASN A 54 -8.28 -13.31 1.42
C ASN A 54 -7.33 -14.51 1.40
N ILE A 55 -7.87 -15.71 1.55
CA ILE A 55 -7.14 -16.96 1.35
C ILE A 55 -7.76 -17.64 0.12
N PRO A 56 -7.01 -17.79 -0.98
CA PRO A 56 -7.49 -18.46 -2.19
C PRO A 56 -7.95 -19.89 -1.92
N ASP A 57 -9.01 -20.35 -2.60
CA ASP A 57 -9.61 -21.68 -2.41
C ASP A 57 -8.62 -22.86 -2.59
N SER A 58 -7.54 -22.63 -3.36
CA SER A 58 -6.47 -23.60 -3.58
C SER A 58 -5.49 -23.73 -2.40
N ILE A 59 -5.53 -22.77 -1.47
CA ILE A 59 -4.75 -22.73 -0.24
C ILE A 59 -5.65 -23.20 0.90
N SER A 60 -5.27 -24.32 1.51
CA SER A 60 -5.90 -24.83 2.72
C SER A 60 -4.87 -24.98 3.81
N PHE A 61 -5.22 -24.45 4.99
CA PHE A 61 -4.49 -24.65 6.22
C PHE A 61 -5.22 -25.72 7.07
N SER A 62 -4.57 -26.23 8.12
CA SER A 62 -5.22 -27.18 9.04
C SER A 62 -6.42 -26.53 9.75
N ASP A 63 -7.42 -27.30 10.15
CA ASP A 63 -8.65 -26.78 10.78
C ASP A 63 -8.39 -25.95 12.06
N ASN A 64 -7.27 -26.18 12.76
CA ASN A 64 -6.85 -25.40 13.93
C ASN A 64 -6.07 -24.12 13.59
N SER A 65 -5.97 -23.75 12.31
CA SER A 65 -5.25 -22.56 11.89
C SER A 65 -6.07 -21.29 12.14
N THR A 66 -5.38 -20.18 12.38
CA THR A 66 -6.03 -18.87 12.48
C THR A 66 -6.69 -18.56 11.14
N SER A 67 -7.99 -18.23 11.18
CA SER A 67 -8.73 -17.70 10.04
C SER A 67 -9.33 -16.37 10.46
N HIS A 68 -9.08 -15.34 9.67
CA HIS A 68 -9.59 -14.00 9.91
C HIS A 68 -10.81 -13.69 9.04
N LEU A 69 -11.43 -12.53 9.29
CA LEU A 69 -12.62 -12.11 8.55
C LEU A 69 -12.30 -12.05 7.05
N PRO A 70 -13.10 -12.70 6.17
CA PRO A 70 -12.87 -12.62 4.73
C PRO A 70 -12.89 -11.17 4.24
N LEU A 71 -11.92 -10.81 3.42
CA LEU A 71 -11.75 -9.45 2.91
C LEU A 71 -13.02 -8.88 2.26
N SER A 72 -13.69 -9.67 1.42
CA SER A 72 -14.94 -9.25 0.77
C SER A 72 -16.03 -8.91 1.77
N ILE A 73 -16.23 -9.73 2.81
CA ILE A 73 -17.17 -9.44 3.90
C ILE A 73 -16.75 -8.18 4.66
N GLY A 74 -15.46 -8.03 4.93
CA GLY A 74 -14.91 -6.86 5.61
C GLY A 74 -15.17 -5.53 4.89
N LEU A 75 -14.93 -5.47 3.57
CA LEU A 75 -15.21 -4.29 2.75
C LEU A 75 -16.72 -4.01 2.68
N ASN A 76 -17.54 -5.06 2.59
CA ASN A 76 -19.00 -4.93 2.65
C ASN A 76 -19.47 -4.32 3.99
N ASN A 77 -18.89 -4.74 5.10
CA ASN A 77 -19.18 -4.19 6.44
C ASN A 77 -18.83 -2.70 6.55
N LEU A 78 -17.82 -2.20 5.81
CA LEU A 78 -17.55 -0.76 5.74
C LEU A 78 -18.68 -0.03 5.00
N LEU A 79 -19.14 -0.57 3.86
CA LEU A 79 -20.25 0.00 3.10
C LEU A 79 -21.56 -0.02 3.88
N ASP A 80 -21.79 -1.03 4.73
CA ASP A 80 -22.96 -1.10 5.60
C ASP A 80 -22.97 -0.03 6.71
N ARG A 81 -21.80 0.52 7.03
CA ARG A 81 -21.64 1.58 8.04
C ARG A 81 -21.54 2.98 7.47
N ALA A 82 -21.45 3.11 6.15
CA ALA A 82 -21.28 4.39 5.49
C ALA A 82 -22.57 5.22 5.57
N GLU A 83 -22.44 6.49 5.96
CA GLU A 83 -23.56 7.42 6.13
C GLU A 83 -23.45 8.64 5.20
N ARG A 84 -22.24 9.13 4.92
CA ARG A 84 -22.01 10.36 4.13
C ARG A 84 -21.05 10.16 2.97
N VAL A 85 -19.88 9.58 3.20
CA VAL A 85 -18.80 9.54 2.20
C VAL A 85 -17.97 8.26 2.32
N VAL A 86 -17.65 7.68 1.16
CA VAL A 86 -16.70 6.59 0.98
C VAL A 86 -15.60 7.08 0.05
N GLU A 87 -14.37 7.08 0.54
CA GLU A 87 -13.18 7.52 -0.17
C GLU A 87 -12.26 6.34 -0.40
N ILE A 88 -11.87 6.09 -1.65
CA ILE A 88 -11.09 4.91 -2.02
C ILE A 88 -9.85 5.31 -2.80
N VAL A 89 -8.70 4.76 -2.39
CA VAL A 89 -7.47 4.76 -3.18
C VAL A 89 -7.13 3.33 -3.57
N SER A 90 -6.86 3.09 -4.85
CA SER A 90 -6.47 1.79 -5.34
C SER A 90 -5.58 1.89 -6.58
N PRO A 91 -4.55 1.03 -6.71
CA PRO A 91 -3.69 0.98 -7.89
C PRO A 91 -4.40 0.41 -9.13
N VAL A 92 -5.44 -0.41 -8.92
CA VAL A 92 -6.13 -1.17 -9.97
C VAL A 92 -7.63 -1.06 -9.76
N TRP A 93 -8.38 -0.95 -10.86
CA TRP A 93 -9.84 -0.95 -10.90
C TRP A 93 -10.31 -1.97 -11.94
N LEU A 94 -10.48 -3.21 -11.46
CA LEU A 94 -10.92 -4.38 -12.23
C LEU A 94 -11.68 -5.37 -11.33
N LEU A 95 -12.82 -4.97 -10.77
CA LEU A 95 -13.73 -5.77 -9.95
C LEU A 95 -14.65 -6.72 -10.75
N ASN A 96 -14.88 -6.45 -12.04
CA ASN A 96 -15.73 -7.21 -12.94
C ASN A 96 -14.89 -7.84 -14.07
N SER A 97 -14.82 -9.17 -14.08
CA SER A 97 -14.20 -9.90 -15.18
C SER A 97 -15.25 -10.58 -16.04
N SER A 98 -15.39 -10.13 -17.30
CA SER A 98 -16.25 -10.77 -18.31
C SER A 98 -15.80 -12.20 -18.62
N GLU A 99 -14.50 -12.43 -18.70
CA GLU A 99 -13.91 -13.75 -19.02
C GLU A 99 -14.09 -14.77 -17.89
N PHE A 100 -14.05 -14.34 -16.62
CA PHE A 100 -14.15 -15.21 -15.45
C PHE A 100 -15.47 -15.06 -14.68
N SER A 101 -16.50 -14.45 -15.28
CA SER A 101 -17.80 -14.13 -14.66
C SER A 101 -18.50 -15.31 -13.99
N PHE A 102 -18.23 -16.54 -14.43
CA PHE A 102 -18.84 -17.76 -13.90
C PHE A 102 -18.20 -18.25 -12.59
N GLN A 103 -16.96 -17.84 -12.29
CA GLN A 103 -16.26 -18.22 -11.07
C GLN A 103 -16.85 -17.48 -9.86
N HIS A 104 -17.06 -18.20 -8.75
CA HIS A 104 -17.54 -17.62 -7.48
C HIS A 104 -16.67 -16.42 -7.05
N ALA A 105 -15.36 -16.56 -7.28
CA ALA A 105 -14.32 -15.54 -7.17
C ALA A 105 -14.68 -14.18 -7.82
N ALA A 106 -15.12 -14.18 -9.09
CA ALA A 106 -15.45 -12.96 -9.82
C ALA A 106 -16.79 -12.35 -9.39
N ARG A 107 -17.69 -13.16 -8.79
CA ARG A 107 -18.99 -12.69 -8.29
C ARG A 107 -18.83 -11.72 -7.12
N GLN A 108 -17.87 -11.97 -6.21
CA GLN A 108 -17.62 -11.08 -5.08
C GLN A 108 -17.19 -9.67 -5.52
N GLY A 109 -16.32 -9.60 -6.54
CA GLY A 109 -15.93 -8.31 -7.13
C GLY A 109 -17.10 -7.60 -7.81
N LYS A 110 -17.90 -8.34 -8.60
CA LYS A 110 -19.10 -7.78 -9.26
C LYS A 110 -20.14 -7.28 -8.27
N GLU A 111 -20.36 -8.01 -7.17
CA GLU A 111 -21.28 -7.61 -6.10
C GLU A 111 -20.79 -6.35 -5.39
N LEU A 112 -19.49 -6.29 -5.06
CA LEU A 112 -18.88 -5.09 -4.47
C LEU A 112 -19.03 -3.88 -5.41
N LEU A 113 -18.75 -4.04 -6.70
CA LEU A 113 -18.94 -3.00 -7.71
C LEU A 113 -20.40 -2.53 -7.76
N SER A 114 -21.37 -3.46 -7.72
CA SER A 114 -22.79 -3.11 -7.72
C SER A 114 -23.18 -2.31 -6.47
N ARG A 115 -22.63 -2.65 -5.30
CA ARG A 115 -22.87 -1.87 -4.07
C ARG A 115 -22.27 -0.48 -4.16
N LEU A 116 -21.08 -0.32 -4.73
CA LEU A 116 -20.46 0.98 -4.96
C LEU A 116 -21.31 1.87 -5.89
N GLN A 117 -21.85 1.30 -6.96
CA GLN A 117 -22.77 2.01 -7.88
C GLN A 117 -24.06 2.48 -7.20
N GLN A 118 -24.52 1.78 -6.15
CA GLN A 118 -25.76 2.09 -5.44
C GLN A 118 -25.58 3.11 -4.30
N LEU A 119 -24.35 3.55 -3.99
CA LEU A 119 -24.10 4.48 -2.88
C LEU A 119 -24.84 5.81 -3.05
N LYS A 120 -24.88 6.36 -4.27
CA LYS A 120 -25.58 7.61 -4.53
C LYS A 120 -27.08 7.51 -4.23
N ALA A 121 -27.70 6.36 -4.53
CA ALA A 121 -29.11 6.12 -4.24
C ALA A 121 -29.41 6.09 -2.72
N LYS A 122 -28.39 5.80 -1.90
CA LYS A 122 -28.44 5.88 -0.43
C LYS A 122 -28.06 7.26 0.12
N GLY A 123 -27.78 8.25 -0.74
CA GLY A 123 -27.31 9.58 -0.34
C GLY A 123 -25.83 9.66 0.05
N ILE A 124 -25.06 8.60 -0.18
CA ILE A 124 -23.64 8.50 0.17
C ILE A 124 -22.80 8.90 -1.04
N GLN A 125 -21.79 9.75 -0.82
CA GLN A 125 -20.83 10.18 -1.85
C GLN A 125 -19.72 9.14 -2.00
N LEU A 126 -19.40 8.77 -3.24
CA LEU A 126 -18.26 7.92 -3.55
C LEU A 126 -17.17 8.75 -4.22
N ARG A 127 -16.00 8.80 -3.61
CA ARG A 127 -14.84 9.53 -4.12
C ARG A 127 -13.66 8.60 -4.31
N ILE A 128 -13.02 8.69 -5.47
CA ILE A 128 -11.98 7.75 -5.88
C ILE A 128 -10.76 8.52 -6.33
N SER A 129 -9.60 8.23 -5.71
CA SER A 129 -8.31 8.63 -6.25
C SER A 129 -7.61 7.42 -6.87
N SER A 130 -7.19 7.55 -8.11
CA SER A 130 -6.53 6.49 -8.87
C SER A 130 -5.35 7.05 -9.65
N GLY A 131 -4.38 6.19 -9.97
CA GLY A 131 -3.41 6.52 -11.01
C GLY A 131 -4.11 6.75 -12.36
N GLU A 132 -3.38 7.34 -13.30
CA GLU A 132 -3.84 7.55 -14.68
C GLU A 132 -3.90 6.23 -15.46
N VAL A 133 -4.94 5.45 -15.16
CA VAL A 133 -5.24 4.14 -15.76
C VAL A 133 -6.57 4.23 -16.50
N ASP A 134 -6.62 3.64 -17.68
CA ASP A 134 -7.87 3.44 -18.42
C ASP A 134 -8.62 2.25 -17.84
N SER A 135 -9.78 2.51 -17.26
CA SER A 135 -10.64 1.48 -16.67
C SER A 135 -12.10 1.79 -17.00
N ALA A 136 -12.73 0.87 -17.72
CA ALA A 136 -14.18 0.91 -17.99
C ALA A 136 -15.01 0.91 -16.70
N GLU A 137 -14.46 0.43 -15.59
CA GLU A 137 -15.14 0.44 -14.30
C GLU A 137 -15.16 1.82 -13.66
N LEU A 138 -14.06 2.57 -13.76
CA LEU A 138 -14.04 3.95 -13.31
C LEU A 138 -15.02 4.81 -14.11
N GLU A 139 -15.11 4.59 -15.42
CA GLU A 139 -16.14 5.22 -16.25
C GLU A 139 -17.55 4.82 -15.81
N THR A 140 -17.77 3.52 -15.55
CA THR A 140 -19.06 3.02 -15.06
C THR A 140 -19.43 3.65 -13.71
N LEU A 141 -18.49 3.77 -12.78
CA LEU A 141 -18.70 4.41 -11.48
C LEU A 141 -18.97 5.91 -11.64
N THR A 142 -18.27 6.59 -12.55
CA THR A 142 -18.51 8.00 -12.88
C THR A 142 -19.94 8.19 -13.42
N ASN A 143 -20.40 7.29 -14.29
CA ASN A 143 -21.79 7.29 -14.78
C ASN A 143 -22.83 7.04 -13.67
N HIS A 144 -22.41 6.47 -12.53
CA HIS A 144 -23.21 6.30 -11.31
C HIS A 144 -22.87 7.34 -10.23
N TYR A 145 -22.44 8.54 -10.64
CA TYR A 145 -22.20 9.70 -9.79
C TYR A 145 -21.05 9.55 -8.78
N ALA A 146 -20.11 8.64 -9.02
CA ALA A 146 -18.84 8.64 -8.30
C ALA A 146 -17.95 9.79 -8.82
N GLU A 147 -17.24 10.46 -7.90
CA GLU A 147 -16.24 11.46 -8.25
C GLU A 147 -14.88 10.77 -8.38
N VAL A 148 -14.30 10.76 -9.58
CA VAL A 148 -13.03 10.06 -9.86
C VAL A 148 -11.94 11.07 -10.21
N HIS A 149 -10.91 11.16 -9.37
CA HIS A 149 -9.73 11.98 -9.57
C HIS A 149 -8.56 11.09 -10.00
N LYS A 150 -8.12 11.25 -11.25
CA LYS A 150 -6.92 10.59 -11.77
C LYS A 150 -5.67 11.43 -11.48
N VAL A 151 -4.62 10.78 -10.98
CA VAL A 151 -3.33 11.38 -10.67
C VAL A 151 -2.28 10.90 -11.66
N ASN A 152 -1.65 11.83 -12.38
CA ASN A 152 -0.59 11.54 -13.34
C ASN A 152 0.75 11.33 -12.61
N MET A 153 0.92 10.15 -12.02
CA MET A 153 2.16 9.79 -11.32
C MET A 153 3.38 9.72 -12.23
N THR A 154 3.18 9.43 -13.51
CA THR A 154 4.26 9.43 -14.50
C THR A 154 4.87 10.81 -14.63
N ALA A 155 4.04 11.86 -14.75
CA ALA A 155 4.51 13.25 -14.82
C ALA A 155 5.12 13.72 -13.48
N LEU A 156 4.54 13.32 -12.35
CA LEU A 156 4.94 13.82 -11.03
C LEU A 156 6.22 13.18 -10.50
N THR A 157 6.35 11.85 -10.61
CA THR A 157 7.45 11.09 -9.99
C THR A 157 8.04 10.01 -10.89
N ASN A 158 7.58 9.86 -12.15
CA ASN A 158 7.90 8.69 -13.00
C ASN A 158 7.52 7.34 -12.35
N GLY A 159 6.53 7.32 -11.45
CA GLY A 159 6.07 6.12 -10.76
C GLY A 159 4.57 5.89 -10.89
N ASN A 160 4.01 5.11 -9.96
CA ASN A 160 2.58 4.77 -9.91
C ASN A 160 2.00 4.94 -8.50
N ILE A 161 0.66 5.00 -8.39
CA ILE A 161 -0.02 4.83 -7.10
C ILE A 161 -0.08 3.33 -6.82
N HIS A 162 0.52 2.91 -5.71
CA HIS A 162 0.42 1.57 -5.12
C HIS A 162 -0.42 1.57 -3.83
N SER A 163 -0.70 2.74 -3.26
CA SER A 163 -1.56 2.91 -2.09
C SER A 163 -2.90 2.20 -2.26
N SER A 164 -3.30 1.44 -1.24
CA SER A 164 -4.58 0.76 -1.21
C SER A 164 -5.24 0.85 0.16
N PHE A 165 -6.25 1.71 0.24
CA PHE A 165 -6.98 1.98 1.46
C PHE A 165 -8.34 2.62 1.17
N TRP A 166 -9.24 2.51 2.15
CA TRP A 166 -10.57 3.13 2.12
C TRP A 166 -10.73 3.98 3.37
N VAL A 167 -11.36 5.15 3.25
CA VAL A 167 -11.81 5.95 4.39
C VAL A 167 -13.33 6.13 4.29
N VAL A 168 -14.05 5.83 5.37
CA VAL A 168 -15.51 5.93 5.43
C VAL A 168 -15.89 6.88 6.55
N ASP A 169 -16.58 7.96 6.19
CA ASP A 169 -17.06 9.02 7.09
C ASP A 169 -15.98 9.59 8.04
N ARG A 170 -14.71 9.56 7.61
CA ARG A 170 -13.54 9.94 8.42
C ARG A 170 -13.51 9.27 9.81
N LYS A 171 -14.10 8.07 9.91
CA LYS A 171 -14.37 7.36 11.17
C LYS A 171 -13.96 5.89 11.12
N HIS A 172 -14.10 5.27 9.95
CA HIS A 172 -13.73 3.89 9.71
C HIS A 172 -12.76 3.84 8.52
N PHE A 173 -11.87 2.85 8.48
CA PHE A 173 -10.98 2.67 7.34
C PHE A 173 -10.54 1.23 7.12
N TYR A 174 -10.15 0.94 5.88
CA TYR A 174 -9.38 -0.24 5.48
C TYR A 174 -7.98 0.21 5.06
N ILE A 175 -6.95 -0.52 5.44
CA ILE A 175 -5.61 -0.41 4.83
C ILE A 175 -4.97 -1.79 4.75
N GLY A 176 -4.39 -2.12 3.60
CA GLY A 176 -3.80 -3.43 3.37
C GLY A 176 -3.32 -3.62 1.94
N SER A 177 -3.01 -4.86 1.58
CA SER A 177 -2.41 -5.19 0.28
C SER A 177 -3.41 -5.27 -0.89
N ALA A 178 -4.71 -5.37 -0.60
CA ALA A 178 -5.72 -5.70 -1.60
C ALA A 178 -6.23 -4.48 -2.39
N SER A 179 -5.92 -4.46 -3.68
CA SER A 179 -6.50 -3.51 -4.64
C SER A 179 -7.96 -3.82 -5.01
N MET A 180 -8.63 -2.87 -5.69
CA MET A 180 -9.96 -3.04 -6.30
C MET A 180 -9.90 -3.92 -7.55
N ASP A 181 -9.45 -5.15 -7.35
CA ASP A 181 -9.26 -6.18 -8.37
C ASP A 181 -9.96 -7.45 -7.88
N TRP A 182 -10.79 -8.06 -8.72
CA TRP A 182 -11.51 -9.30 -8.37
C TRP A 182 -10.54 -10.40 -7.93
N ARG A 183 -9.29 -10.39 -8.42
CA ARG A 183 -8.24 -11.34 -8.02
C ARG A 183 -7.82 -11.15 -6.56
N SER A 184 -7.77 -9.92 -6.07
CA SER A 184 -7.46 -9.61 -4.67
C SER A 184 -8.54 -10.13 -3.71
N LEU A 185 -9.78 -10.24 -4.20
CA LEU A 185 -10.91 -10.80 -3.44
C LEU A 185 -11.03 -12.33 -3.55
N SER A 186 -10.17 -13.00 -4.31
CA SER A 186 -10.35 -14.42 -4.59
C SER A 186 -9.08 -15.22 -4.78
N THR A 187 -8.26 -14.89 -5.78
CA THR A 187 -7.13 -15.74 -6.23
C THR A 187 -5.79 -15.35 -5.61
N ARG A 188 -5.67 -14.15 -5.06
CA ARG A 188 -4.48 -13.67 -4.36
C ARG A 188 -4.63 -13.82 -2.87
N LYS A 189 -3.55 -14.21 -2.20
CA LYS A 189 -3.51 -14.14 -0.75
C LYS A 189 -3.22 -12.70 -0.34
N GLU A 190 -4.20 -12.06 0.28
CA GLU A 190 -4.15 -10.66 0.69
C GLU A 190 -4.33 -10.53 2.20
N LEU A 191 -3.82 -9.44 2.78
CA LEU A 191 -3.95 -9.12 4.20
C LEU A 191 -4.12 -7.62 4.40
N GLY A 192 -4.93 -7.26 5.39
CA GLY A 192 -5.07 -5.89 5.84
C GLY A 192 -5.78 -5.80 7.18
N VAL A 193 -6.10 -4.58 7.58
CA VAL A 193 -6.88 -4.31 8.77
C VAL A 193 -8.06 -3.40 8.45
N LEU A 194 -9.17 -3.68 9.13
CA LEU A 194 -10.31 -2.78 9.24
C LEU A 194 -10.30 -2.15 10.60
N VAL A 195 -10.39 -0.83 10.64
CA VAL A 195 -10.43 -0.07 11.89
C VAL A 195 -11.73 0.72 11.94
N TYR A 196 -12.46 0.57 13.04
CA TYR A 196 -13.76 1.19 13.26
C TYR A 196 -13.73 2.17 14.44
N ASN A 197 -14.56 3.21 14.36
CA ASN A 197 -14.76 4.23 15.41
C ASN A 197 -13.47 4.97 15.81
N CYS A 198 -12.55 5.14 14.86
CA CYS A 198 -11.20 5.62 15.10
C CYS A 198 -10.94 6.92 14.33
N THR A 199 -11.66 7.98 14.69
CA THR A 199 -11.62 9.24 13.92
C THR A 199 -10.22 9.87 13.91
N CYS A 200 -9.38 9.66 14.94
CA CYS A 200 -8.00 10.18 14.94
C CYS A 200 -7.17 9.62 13.77
N LEU A 201 -7.17 8.29 13.59
CA LEU A 201 -6.42 7.64 12.52
C LEU A 201 -7.12 7.75 11.16
N ALA A 202 -8.45 7.67 11.14
CA ALA A 202 -9.22 7.78 9.90
C ALA A 202 -9.08 9.19 9.28
N LEU A 203 -9.06 10.25 10.09
CA LEU A 203 -8.77 11.60 9.61
C LEU A 203 -7.34 11.75 9.11
N ASP A 204 -6.37 11.13 9.80
CA ASP A 204 -4.97 11.17 9.37
C ASP A 204 -4.77 10.47 8.02
N LEU A 205 -5.46 9.35 7.79
CA LEU A 205 -5.48 8.65 6.51
C LEU A 205 -6.28 9.41 5.44
N HIS A 206 -7.37 10.09 5.82
CA HIS A 206 -8.09 11.02 4.93
C HIS A 206 -7.15 12.08 4.38
N ARG A 207 -6.24 12.65 5.18
CA ARG A 207 -5.28 13.64 4.68
C ARG A 207 -4.33 13.08 3.61
N VAL A 208 -4.01 11.78 3.65
CA VAL A 208 -3.28 11.10 2.57
C VAL A 208 -4.15 11.01 1.32
N PHE A 209 -5.44 10.68 1.46
CA PHE A 209 -6.40 10.73 0.35
C PHE A 209 -6.52 12.14 -0.24
N SER A 210 -6.71 13.18 0.58
CA SER A 210 -6.83 14.58 0.15
C SER A 210 -5.60 15.06 -0.61
N LEU A 211 -4.41 14.55 -0.25
CA LEU A 211 -3.17 14.85 -0.98
C LEU A 211 -3.26 14.32 -2.42
N TYR A 212 -3.61 13.05 -2.61
CA TYR A 212 -3.77 12.50 -3.96
C TYR A 212 -4.92 13.16 -4.71
N TRP A 213 -6.03 13.43 -4.01
CA TRP A 213 -7.20 14.12 -4.56
C TRP A 213 -6.85 15.50 -5.12
N GLY A 214 -6.01 16.26 -4.41
CA GLY A 214 -5.57 17.59 -4.80
C GLY A 214 -4.53 17.64 -5.92
N LEU A 215 -3.95 16.49 -6.27
CA LEU A 215 -3.02 16.35 -7.40
C LEU A 215 -3.71 16.10 -8.74
N GLN A 216 -5.05 16.09 -8.78
CA GLN A 216 -5.80 16.01 -10.03
C GLN A 216 -5.36 17.12 -11.00
N HIS A 217 -5.08 16.74 -12.25
CA HIS A 217 -4.60 17.64 -13.32
C HIS A 217 -3.28 18.37 -13.04
N LYS A 218 -2.51 17.97 -12.02
CA LYS A 218 -1.17 18.53 -11.77
C LYS A 218 -0.12 17.72 -12.53
N GLU A 219 0.79 18.43 -13.17
CA GLU A 219 1.98 17.84 -13.84
C GLU A 219 3.26 18.03 -13.04
N TYR A 220 3.21 18.80 -11.95
CA TYR A 220 4.33 19.04 -11.05
C TYR A 220 3.87 19.03 -9.59
N ILE A 221 4.81 18.67 -8.72
CA ILE A 221 4.58 18.61 -7.27
C ILE A 221 4.66 20.04 -6.71
N PRO A 222 3.67 20.49 -5.91
CA PRO A 222 3.75 21.76 -5.21
C PRO A 222 5.00 21.87 -4.33
N THR A 223 5.63 23.05 -4.29
CA THR A 223 6.80 23.29 -3.42
C THR A 223 6.43 23.33 -1.94
N PHE A 224 5.18 23.62 -1.62
CA PHE A 224 4.64 23.59 -0.27
C PHE A 224 3.26 22.94 -0.27
N TRP A 225 2.98 22.17 0.78
CA TRP A 225 1.68 21.55 1.01
C TRP A 225 0.83 22.43 1.94
N SER A 226 -0.48 22.41 1.73
CA SER A 226 -1.42 23.04 2.66
C SER A 226 -1.26 22.45 4.06
N LYS A 227 -1.35 23.30 5.10
CA LYS A 227 -1.32 22.85 6.50
C LYS A 227 -2.43 21.84 6.83
N ARG A 228 -3.52 21.83 6.05
CA ARG A 228 -4.60 20.85 6.18
C ARG A 228 -4.16 19.41 5.85
N LEU A 229 -3.06 19.24 5.13
CA LEU A 229 -2.50 17.92 4.81
C LEU A 229 -1.46 17.45 5.85
N PHE A 230 -1.10 18.29 6.83
CA PHE A 230 -0.10 17.92 7.82
C PHE A 230 -0.69 16.88 8.79
N PRO A 231 0.07 15.88 9.23
CA PRO A 231 -0.43 14.94 10.23
C PRO A 231 -0.64 15.58 11.59
N PHE A 232 -1.48 14.95 12.40
CA PHE A 232 -1.42 15.13 13.85
C PHE A 232 -0.43 14.17 14.53
N PHE A 233 -0.19 13.00 13.91
CA PHE A 233 0.58 11.91 14.48
C PHE A 233 1.68 11.46 13.54
N ASN A 234 2.82 11.08 14.11
CA ASN A 234 3.98 10.59 13.37
C ASN A 234 4.81 9.63 14.24
N LYS A 235 5.97 9.19 13.73
CA LYS A 235 6.86 8.26 14.43
C LYS A 235 7.37 8.75 15.80
N ASP A 236 7.46 10.07 16.00
CA ASP A 236 7.99 10.67 17.23
C ASP A 236 6.86 11.00 18.22
N LYS A 237 5.66 11.32 17.70
CA LYS A 237 4.43 11.55 18.46
C LYS A 237 3.30 10.67 17.88
N PRO A 238 3.31 9.35 18.14
CA PRO A 238 2.23 8.47 17.71
C PRO A 238 0.94 8.76 18.50
N VAL A 239 -0.22 8.40 17.95
CA VAL A 239 -1.48 8.45 18.71
C VAL A 239 -1.51 7.32 19.71
N ASN A 240 -1.70 7.65 20.99
CA ASN A 240 -2.03 6.67 22.02
C ASN A 240 -3.54 6.38 22.00
N LEU A 241 -3.91 5.12 21.84
CA LEU A 241 -5.30 4.71 21.68
C LEU A 241 -5.57 3.32 22.27
N MET A 242 -6.85 2.96 22.33
CA MET A 242 -7.32 1.64 22.71
C MET A 242 -7.77 0.90 21.44
N LEU A 243 -7.11 -0.21 21.09
CA LEU A 243 -7.52 -1.14 20.03
C LEU A 243 -8.12 -2.38 20.67
N ASN A 244 -9.43 -2.62 20.49
CA ASN A 244 -10.13 -3.76 21.11
C ASN A 244 -9.84 -3.85 22.62
N ASN A 245 -9.94 -2.73 23.33
CA ASN A 245 -9.63 -2.59 24.75
C ASN A 245 -8.15 -2.83 25.13
N THR A 246 -7.23 -2.88 24.17
CA THR A 246 -5.77 -2.99 24.43
C THR A 246 -5.09 -1.68 24.08
N LYS A 247 -4.21 -1.17 24.96
CA LYS A 247 -3.44 0.05 24.68
C LYS A 247 -2.46 -0.18 23.53
N ALA A 248 -2.44 0.74 22.57
CA ALA A 248 -1.52 0.74 21.45
C ALA A 248 -1.14 2.15 21.03
N ASP A 249 0.06 2.27 20.45
CA ASP A 249 0.51 3.48 19.78
C ASP A 249 0.48 3.24 18.26
N ALA A 250 -0.08 4.18 17.51
CA ALA A 250 -0.21 4.05 16.05
C ALA A 250 0.03 5.35 15.29
N TYR A 251 0.40 5.26 14.01
CA TYR A 251 0.51 6.39 13.10
C TYR A 251 0.51 5.93 11.63
N ILE A 252 0.19 6.87 10.72
CA ILE A 252 0.20 6.65 9.27
C ILE A 252 1.49 7.20 8.65
N SER A 253 2.11 6.40 7.78
CA SER A 253 3.24 6.78 6.95
C SER A 253 2.88 6.83 5.47
N SER A 254 3.71 7.49 4.67
CA SER A 254 3.49 7.62 3.22
C SER A 254 4.81 7.66 2.44
N SER A 255 4.70 7.35 1.15
CA SER A 255 5.77 7.47 0.14
C SER A 255 5.24 8.09 -1.15
N PRO A 256 6.11 8.57 -2.07
CA PRO A 256 7.55 8.77 -1.90
C PRO A 256 7.86 10.05 -1.09
N ASP A 257 9.13 10.30 -0.77
CA ASP A 257 9.57 11.50 -0.04
C ASP A 257 9.06 12.82 -0.64
N ALA A 258 8.89 12.87 -1.97
CA ALA A 258 8.35 14.04 -2.66
C ALA A 258 6.88 14.35 -2.31
N PHE A 259 6.12 13.36 -1.85
CA PHE A 259 4.70 13.48 -1.48
C PHE A 259 4.50 13.56 0.03
N ILE A 260 5.54 13.90 0.79
CA ILE A 260 5.48 13.97 2.25
C ILE A 260 5.25 15.43 2.67
N PRO A 261 4.06 15.78 3.21
CA PRO A 261 3.86 17.05 3.87
C PRO A 261 4.73 17.17 5.12
N LYS A 262 4.86 18.39 5.62
CA LYS A 262 5.61 18.64 6.84
C LYS A 262 5.12 17.72 7.98
N ASP A 263 6.07 17.17 8.73
CA ASP A 263 5.88 16.33 9.93
C ASP A 263 5.28 14.92 9.69
N ARG A 264 4.93 14.56 8.44
CA ARG A 264 4.53 13.19 8.06
C ARG A 264 5.73 12.26 8.04
N SER A 265 5.60 11.09 8.66
CA SER A 265 6.63 10.05 8.58
C SER A 265 6.64 9.37 7.22
N SER A 266 7.83 9.16 6.67
CA SER A 266 7.96 8.34 5.46
C SER A 266 7.82 6.85 5.77
N ASP A 267 7.46 6.03 4.78
CA ASP A 267 7.47 4.57 4.98
C ASP A 267 8.87 4.05 5.33
N LEU A 268 9.93 4.67 4.79
CA LEU A 268 11.32 4.31 5.14
C LEU A 268 11.64 4.63 6.60
N GLU A 269 11.18 5.77 7.11
CA GLU A 269 11.32 6.10 8.53
C GLU A 269 10.50 5.16 9.42
N ALA A 270 9.29 4.79 9.00
CA ALA A 270 8.44 3.86 9.71
C ALA A 270 9.06 2.46 9.79
N ILE A 271 9.49 1.90 8.66
CA ILE A 271 10.19 0.61 8.58
C ILE A 271 11.47 0.65 9.43
N SER A 272 12.25 1.73 9.34
CA SER A 272 13.46 1.91 10.15
C SER A 272 13.16 1.88 11.65
N ARG A 273 12.15 2.65 12.08
CA ARG A 273 11.74 2.71 13.50
C ARG A 273 11.32 1.34 14.01
N VAL A 274 10.51 0.60 13.26
CA VAL A 274 10.04 -0.74 13.66
C VAL A 274 11.21 -1.73 13.74
N ILE A 275 12.14 -1.73 12.77
CA ILE A 275 13.34 -2.59 12.83
C ILE A 275 14.20 -2.24 14.04
N GLN A 276 14.45 -0.95 14.28
CA GLN A 276 15.29 -0.47 15.37
C GLN A 276 14.73 -0.81 16.75
N GLN A 277 13.40 -0.79 16.91
CA GLN A 277 12.75 -1.11 18.18
C GLN A 277 12.67 -2.62 18.46
N ALA A 278 12.73 -3.48 17.45
CA ALA A 278 12.68 -4.93 17.62
C ALA A 278 13.80 -5.43 18.54
N ARG A 279 13.49 -6.34 19.47
CA ARG A 279 14.47 -6.90 20.43
C ARG A 279 14.71 -8.38 20.22
N HIS A 280 13.69 -9.12 19.81
CA HIS A 280 13.76 -10.58 19.77
C HIS A 280 13.65 -11.13 18.35
N PHE A 281 12.72 -10.62 17.55
CA PHE A 281 12.56 -11.09 16.18
C PHE A 281 12.04 -10.00 15.23
N ILE A 282 12.30 -10.21 13.95
CA ILE A 282 11.74 -9.46 12.82
C ILE A 282 11.27 -10.46 11.77
N TYR A 283 9.97 -10.51 11.52
CA TYR A 283 9.36 -11.37 10.50
C TYR A 283 8.79 -10.50 9.38
N ILE A 284 9.17 -10.78 8.14
CA ILE A 284 8.88 -9.94 6.98
C ILE A 284 8.19 -10.79 5.92
N SER A 285 6.98 -10.39 5.50
CA SER A 285 6.27 -10.96 4.36
C SER A 285 6.09 -9.89 3.28
N ILE A 286 6.67 -10.13 2.10
CA ILE A 286 6.70 -9.18 0.96
C ILE A 286 6.64 -9.94 -0.36
N ILE A 287 6.29 -9.27 -1.46
CA ILE A 287 6.34 -9.89 -2.78
C ILE A 287 7.78 -9.96 -3.27
N ASP A 288 8.47 -8.83 -3.32
CA ASP A 288 9.83 -8.74 -3.83
C ASP A 288 10.79 -8.08 -2.84
N TYR A 289 11.98 -8.68 -2.74
CA TYR A 289 13.12 -8.16 -1.97
C TYR A 289 14.30 -7.93 -2.91
N LEU A 290 14.54 -6.68 -3.29
CA LEU A 290 15.61 -6.34 -4.21
C LEU A 290 16.23 -4.98 -3.80
N PRO A 291 17.30 -4.98 -2.99
CA PRO A 291 18.05 -3.78 -2.56
C PRO A 291 18.78 -3.05 -3.70
N LEU A 292 18.11 -2.81 -4.81
CA LEU A 292 18.60 -2.11 -5.98
C LEU A 292 17.61 -1.00 -6.35
N SER A 293 18.14 0.06 -6.93
CA SER A 293 17.37 1.10 -7.59
C SER A 293 17.96 1.35 -8.97
N SER A 294 17.11 1.67 -9.93
CA SER A 294 17.48 2.05 -11.28
C SER A 294 16.70 3.29 -11.69
N SER A 295 17.42 4.42 -11.81
CA SER A 295 16.94 5.63 -12.49
C SER A 295 17.41 5.68 -13.95
N SER A 296 18.68 5.28 -14.17
CA SER A 296 19.37 5.25 -15.47
C SER A 296 20.55 4.26 -15.43
N THR A 297 21.17 4.12 -14.27
CA THR A 297 22.16 3.08 -13.95
C THR A 297 21.67 2.29 -12.74
N LEU A 298 21.82 0.97 -12.78
CA LEU A 298 21.53 0.11 -11.63
C LEU A 298 22.49 0.43 -10.48
N ARG A 299 21.94 0.75 -9.30
CA ARG A 299 22.69 1.12 -8.10
C ARG A 299 22.20 0.30 -6.91
N TYR A 300 23.14 -0.03 -6.01
CA TYR A 300 22.79 -0.64 -4.73
C TYR A 300 22.05 0.38 -3.85
N TRP A 301 20.90 -0.04 -3.32
CA TRP A 301 20.02 0.78 -2.48
C TRP A 301 19.95 0.15 -1.09
N SER A 302 20.74 0.69 -0.17
CA SER A 302 21.02 0.06 1.13
C SER A 302 19.98 0.36 2.22
N ARG A 303 19.01 1.26 1.99
CA ARG A 303 18.20 1.89 3.05
C ARG A 303 17.53 0.90 4.02
N ILE A 304 16.96 -0.19 3.50
CA ILE A 304 16.37 -1.26 4.32
C ILE A 304 17.37 -2.41 4.55
N ASP A 305 18.17 -2.78 3.55
CA ASP A 305 19.14 -3.88 3.66
C ASP A 305 20.18 -3.64 4.76
N SER A 306 20.68 -2.42 4.94
CA SER A 306 21.63 -2.10 6.01
C SER A 306 21.01 -2.27 7.39
N LEU A 307 19.74 -1.93 7.56
CA LEU A 307 19.01 -2.09 8.83
C LEU A 307 18.82 -3.57 9.20
N ILE A 308 18.52 -4.42 8.21
CA ILE A 308 18.43 -5.87 8.39
C ILE A 308 19.79 -6.43 8.82
N ARG A 309 20.87 -6.06 8.12
CA ARG A 309 22.24 -6.49 8.44
C ARG A 309 22.67 -6.04 9.83
N GLU A 310 22.36 -4.81 10.21
CA GLU A 310 22.65 -4.26 11.53
C GLU A 310 21.88 -5.01 12.63
N ALA A 311 20.58 -5.21 12.46
CA ALA A 311 19.74 -5.96 13.39
C ALA A 311 20.27 -7.39 13.62
N LEU A 312 20.69 -8.04 12.54
CA LEU A 312 21.19 -9.40 12.54
C LEU A 312 22.57 -9.51 13.21
N ILE A 313 23.52 -8.66 12.83
CA ILE A 313 24.92 -8.78 13.26
C ILE A 313 25.15 -8.11 14.61
N LEU A 314 24.68 -6.88 14.81
CA LEU A 314 25.02 -6.08 15.99
C LEU A 314 24.05 -6.34 17.14
N ARG A 315 22.76 -6.52 16.83
CA ARG A 315 21.71 -6.70 17.86
C ARG A 315 21.28 -8.16 18.06
N LYS A 316 21.76 -9.08 17.21
CA LYS A 316 21.46 -10.52 17.27
C LYS A 316 19.95 -10.83 17.26
N VAL A 317 19.17 -10.00 16.57
CA VAL A 317 17.73 -10.20 16.41
C VAL A 317 17.48 -11.32 15.41
N ARG A 318 16.54 -12.23 15.71
CA ARG A 318 16.16 -13.32 14.79
C ARG A 318 15.37 -12.76 13.61
N ILE A 319 15.73 -13.09 12.38
CA ILE A 319 15.04 -12.58 11.20
C ILE A 319 14.49 -13.72 10.34
N ARG A 320 13.22 -13.60 9.92
CA ARG A 320 12.60 -14.50 8.94
C ARG A 320 12.02 -13.71 7.78
N LEU A 321 12.44 -14.05 6.57
CA LEU A 321 11.93 -13.44 5.33
C LEU A 321 11.07 -14.45 4.55
N LEU A 322 9.79 -14.16 4.41
CA LEU A 322 8.86 -14.88 3.56
C LEU A 322 8.61 -14.06 2.29
N ILE A 323 9.13 -14.52 1.17
CA ILE A 323 9.09 -13.78 -0.10
C ILE A 323 8.21 -14.52 -1.09
N SER A 324 7.39 -13.82 -1.86
CA SER A 324 6.54 -14.48 -2.86
C SER A 324 7.34 -14.97 -4.05
N CYS A 325 7.03 -16.19 -4.49
CA CYS A 325 7.66 -16.79 -5.67
C CYS A 325 6.74 -16.62 -6.87
N TRP A 326 7.18 -15.85 -7.87
CA TRP A 326 6.37 -15.55 -9.04
C TRP A 326 7.20 -15.33 -10.31
N GLU A 327 6.52 -15.27 -11.45
CA GLU A 327 7.15 -15.22 -12.78
C GLU A 327 8.06 -14.02 -13.03
N LYS A 328 7.86 -12.91 -12.30
CA LYS A 328 8.70 -11.70 -12.41
C LYS A 328 9.69 -11.53 -11.26
N THR A 329 9.84 -12.53 -10.37
CA THR A 329 10.87 -12.48 -9.33
C THR A 329 12.25 -12.31 -9.98
N HIS A 330 12.94 -11.22 -9.65
CA HIS A 330 14.24 -10.93 -10.23
C HIS A 330 15.28 -11.96 -9.74
N PRO A 331 16.14 -12.53 -10.61
CA PRO A 331 17.17 -13.49 -10.21
C PRO A 331 18.12 -13.01 -9.09
N LEU A 332 18.42 -11.71 -9.02
CA LEU A 332 19.29 -11.13 -7.99
C LEU A 332 18.66 -11.16 -6.60
N THR A 333 17.34 -11.31 -6.47
CA THR A 333 16.67 -11.54 -5.18
C THR A 333 17.32 -12.71 -4.43
N PHE A 334 17.61 -13.81 -5.14
CA PHE A 334 18.29 -14.97 -4.56
C PHE A 334 19.71 -14.64 -4.08
N ASN A 335 20.47 -13.87 -4.86
CA ASN A 335 21.82 -13.43 -4.49
C ASN A 335 21.83 -12.54 -3.25
N PHE A 336 20.89 -11.59 -3.13
CA PHE A 336 20.80 -10.71 -1.96
C PHE A 336 20.39 -11.47 -0.69
N ILE A 337 19.42 -12.39 -0.80
CA ILE A 337 19.05 -13.26 0.32
C ILE A 337 20.23 -14.15 0.74
N TRP A 338 20.97 -14.70 -0.23
CA TRP A 338 22.16 -15.49 0.07
C TRP A 338 23.25 -14.65 0.77
N SER A 339 23.43 -13.40 0.33
CA SER A 339 24.34 -12.44 0.97
C SER A 339 23.93 -12.11 2.41
N LEU A 340 22.65 -12.10 2.73
CA LEU A 340 22.20 -11.96 4.12
C LEU A 340 22.48 -13.23 4.91
N LYS A 341 22.15 -14.41 4.35
CA LYS A 341 22.32 -15.70 5.01
C LYS A 341 23.78 -16.01 5.30
N SER A 342 24.69 -15.60 4.42
CA SER A 342 26.13 -15.82 4.61
C SER A 342 26.70 -15.14 5.84
N LEU A 343 26.07 -14.06 6.32
CA LEU A 343 26.49 -13.32 7.53
C LEU A 343 26.39 -14.16 8.80
N CYS A 344 25.51 -15.17 8.82
CA CYS A 344 25.26 -16.02 9.99
C CYS A 344 25.95 -17.39 9.95
N MET A 345 26.65 -17.76 8.86
CA MET A 345 27.11 -19.14 8.68
C MET A 345 28.10 -19.63 9.76
N GLU A 346 28.89 -18.72 10.33
CA GLU A 346 29.92 -19.06 11.33
C GLU A 346 29.58 -18.53 12.74
N GLN A 347 28.40 -17.93 12.94
CA GLN A 347 28.01 -17.33 14.21
C GLN A 347 26.84 -18.10 14.85
N GLY A 348 27.11 -18.81 15.95
CA GLY A 348 26.08 -19.61 16.65
C GLY A 348 24.87 -18.81 17.17
N ASN A 349 25.04 -17.50 17.44
CA ASN A 349 23.99 -16.60 17.94
C ASN A 349 23.38 -15.73 16.82
N CYS A 350 23.53 -16.11 15.55
CA CYS A 350 22.98 -15.41 14.40
C CYS A 350 21.90 -16.27 13.74
N SER A 351 20.69 -15.73 13.59
CA SER A 351 19.54 -16.49 13.08
C SER A 351 18.83 -15.71 11.98
N LEU A 352 19.15 -16.04 10.73
CA LEU A 352 18.43 -15.60 9.55
C LEU A 352 17.90 -16.81 8.79
N GLU A 353 16.60 -16.85 8.59
CA GLU A 353 15.95 -17.81 7.70
C GLU A 353 15.22 -17.08 6.58
N ALA A 354 15.25 -17.62 5.37
CA ALA A 354 14.47 -17.10 4.25
C ALA A 354 13.78 -18.25 3.52
N LYS A 355 12.49 -18.06 3.23
CA LYS A 355 11.64 -18.99 2.49
C LYS A 355 10.85 -18.28 1.41
N PHE A 356 10.47 -19.04 0.40
CA PHE A 356 9.66 -18.58 -0.71
C PHE A 356 8.26 -19.17 -0.60
N PHE A 357 7.24 -18.32 -0.67
CA PHE A 357 5.84 -18.74 -0.73
C PHE A 357 5.50 -19.10 -2.19
N SER A 358 5.29 -20.39 -2.45
CA SER A 358 5.07 -20.97 -3.77
C SER A 358 4.00 -22.07 -3.67
N PRO A 359 2.72 -21.69 -3.67
CA PRO A 359 1.65 -22.67 -3.75
C PRO A 359 1.75 -23.40 -5.09
N THR A 360 1.77 -24.73 -5.06
CA THR A 360 1.99 -25.57 -6.25
C THR A 360 0.98 -25.24 -7.35
N GLN A 361 1.49 -24.89 -8.53
CA GLN A 361 0.68 -24.77 -9.75
C GLN A 361 0.12 -26.15 -10.10
N LYS A 362 -1.21 -26.31 -10.11
CA LYS A 362 -1.83 -27.35 -10.92
C LYS A 362 -1.95 -26.80 -12.33
N HIS A 363 -1.59 -27.58 -13.35
CA HIS A 363 -1.71 -27.20 -14.75
C HIS A 363 -3.10 -26.57 -15.01
N GLY A 364 -3.13 -25.30 -15.39
CA GLY A 364 -4.35 -24.54 -15.72
C GLY A 364 -4.97 -23.69 -14.61
N SER A 365 -4.40 -23.62 -13.40
CA SER A 365 -4.91 -22.70 -12.35
C SER A 365 -4.28 -21.30 -12.45
N LEU A 366 -5.09 -20.25 -12.27
CA LEU A 366 -4.63 -18.87 -12.05
C LEU A 366 -3.48 -18.84 -11.03
N ASN A 367 -2.43 -18.07 -11.31
CA ASN A 367 -1.24 -17.96 -10.46
C ASN A 367 -1.61 -17.43 -9.07
N VAL A 368 -1.66 -18.35 -8.09
CA VAL A 368 -1.93 -18.04 -6.69
C VAL A 368 -0.67 -17.38 -6.12
N MET A 369 -0.78 -16.13 -5.71
CA MET A 369 0.35 -15.34 -5.23
C MET A 369 0.07 -14.79 -3.84
N ASN A 370 1.08 -14.78 -2.97
CA ASN A 370 1.03 -14.04 -1.72
C ASN A 370 1.34 -12.56 -2.00
N HIS A 371 0.39 -11.67 -1.73
CA HIS A 371 0.50 -10.23 -1.94
C HIS A 371 0.71 -9.46 -0.63
N ASN A 372 0.85 -10.17 0.48
CA ASN A 372 1.07 -9.57 1.78
C ASN A 372 2.35 -8.72 1.79
N ARG A 373 2.24 -7.51 2.33
CA ARG A 373 3.33 -6.54 2.53
C ARG A 373 3.30 -6.04 3.96
N PHE A 374 3.93 -6.79 4.85
CA PHE A 374 3.99 -6.44 6.25
C PHE A 374 5.26 -6.94 6.92
N MET A 375 5.58 -6.29 8.02
CA MET A 375 6.63 -6.70 8.94
C MET A 375 6.05 -6.73 10.35
N VAL A 376 6.35 -7.79 11.10
CA VAL A 376 5.96 -7.95 12.50
C VAL A 376 7.19 -8.24 13.35
N THR A 377 7.23 -7.63 14.53
CA THR A 377 8.31 -7.76 15.52
C THR A 377 7.69 -8.08 16.88
N ASP A 378 8.53 -8.25 17.91
CA ASP A 378 8.05 -8.45 19.29
C ASP A 378 7.35 -7.23 19.90
N ARG A 379 7.36 -6.07 19.24
CA ARG A 379 6.80 -4.81 19.78
C ARG A 379 5.85 -4.08 18.84
N ALA A 380 5.94 -4.34 17.55
CA ALA A 380 5.27 -3.53 16.54
C ALA A 380 5.04 -4.27 15.23
N VAL A 381 4.03 -3.81 14.51
CA VAL A 381 3.72 -4.19 13.13
C VAL A 381 3.84 -2.95 12.24
N TYR A 382 4.37 -3.16 11.05
CA TYR A 382 4.24 -2.26 9.90
C TYR A 382 3.44 -2.96 8.81
N LEU A 383 2.32 -2.36 8.39
CA LEU A 383 1.53 -2.75 7.22
C LEU A 383 1.75 -1.70 6.14
N GLY A 384 2.12 -2.10 4.93
CA GLY A 384 2.40 -1.15 3.85
C GLY A 384 1.93 -1.63 2.49
N ASN A 385 2.07 -0.75 1.49
CA ASN A 385 1.69 -1.04 0.11
C ASN A 385 2.89 -1.28 -0.84
N LEU A 386 4.11 -0.99 -0.39
CA LEU A 386 5.32 -1.04 -1.22
C LEU A 386 6.15 -2.30 -0.92
N ASP A 387 6.70 -2.89 -1.97
CA ASP A 387 7.67 -3.98 -1.89
C ASP A 387 9.07 -3.46 -1.53
N TRP A 388 9.96 -4.34 -1.05
CA TRP A 388 11.26 -3.92 -0.53
C TRP A 388 12.29 -3.82 -1.66
N VAL A 389 11.98 -2.92 -2.58
CA VAL A 389 12.74 -2.60 -3.80
C VAL A 389 13.01 -1.11 -3.84
N GLY A 390 14.21 -0.68 -4.21
CA GLY A 390 14.59 0.73 -4.10
C GLY A 390 13.73 1.68 -4.93
N ASN A 391 13.32 1.26 -6.13
CA ASN A 391 12.45 2.07 -6.99
C ASN A 391 11.05 2.28 -6.43
N GLU A 392 10.52 1.34 -5.63
CA GLU A 392 9.19 1.45 -5.03
C GLU A 392 9.12 2.69 -4.12
N PHE A 393 10.09 2.87 -3.22
CA PHE A 393 10.08 4.00 -2.29
C PHE A 393 10.48 5.34 -2.92
N ILE A 394 11.16 5.32 -4.07
CA ILE A 394 11.64 6.54 -4.73
C ILE A 394 10.56 7.12 -5.64
N TYR A 395 9.83 6.27 -6.37
CA TYR A 395 8.93 6.71 -7.43
C TYR A 395 7.45 6.45 -7.13
N ASN A 396 7.12 5.39 -6.39
CA ASN A 396 5.74 4.97 -6.21
C ASN A 396 5.11 5.58 -4.95
N ALA A 397 3.85 5.97 -5.08
CA ALA A 397 3.05 6.43 -3.97
C ALA A 397 2.50 5.24 -3.18
N GLY A 398 2.78 5.21 -1.87
CA GLY A 398 2.35 4.18 -0.95
C GLY A 398 1.84 4.81 0.35
N ALA A 399 1.03 4.04 1.10
CA ALA A 399 0.66 4.36 2.46
C ALA A 399 1.03 3.19 3.38
N GLY A 400 1.33 3.51 4.63
CA GLY A 400 1.66 2.55 5.65
C GLY A 400 0.97 2.85 6.97
N LEU A 401 0.79 1.82 7.79
CA LEU A 401 0.26 1.89 9.14
C LEU A 401 1.22 1.17 10.08
N VAL A 402 1.63 1.87 11.13
CA VAL A 402 2.37 1.28 12.26
C VAL A 402 1.45 1.15 13.45
N ILE A 403 1.46 -0.04 14.08
CA ILE A 403 0.81 -0.30 15.36
C ILE A 403 1.86 -0.92 16.28
N SER A 404 2.02 -0.38 17.48
CA SER A 404 3.03 -0.82 18.44
C SER A 404 2.49 -0.89 19.87
N HIS A 405 3.13 -1.72 20.70
CA HIS A 405 2.86 -1.74 22.13
C HIS A 405 3.48 -0.51 22.80
N PRO A 406 2.77 0.15 23.72
CA PRO A 406 3.35 1.19 24.56
C PRO A 406 4.44 0.59 25.45
N GLU A 407 5.40 1.42 25.90
CA GLU A 407 6.59 0.94 26.62
C GLU A 407 6.29 0.15 27.91
N THR A 408 5.16 0.43 28.56
CA THR A 408 4.67 -0.28 29.75
C THR A 408 3.52 -1.23 29.39
N ILE A 409 3.85 -2.49 29.12
CA ILE A 409 2.85 -3.56 28.89
C ILE A 409 2.32 -4.02 30.25
N THR A 410 1.03 -3.81 30.50
CA THR A 410 0.35 -4.21 31.76
C THR A 410 -0.61 -5.37 31.58
N GLU A 411 -1.06 -5.66 30.35
CA GLU A 411 -2.04 -6.71 30.08
C GLU A 411 -1.63 -7.59 28.89
N ARG A 412 -1.81 -8.91 29.03
CA ARG A 412 -1.51 -9.92 28.01
C ARG A 412 -2.75 -10.26 27.17
N ASN A 413 -3.43 -9.24 26.64
CA ASN A 413 -4.50 -9.48 25.67
C ASN A 413 -3.87 -9.78 24.30
N PHE A 414 -4.53 -10.63 23.51
CA PHE A 414 -4.07 -11.00 22.17
C PHE A 414 -4.22 -9.82 21.22
N SER A 415 -3.19 -8.98 21.13
CA SER A 415 -3.21 -7.73 20.38
C SER A 415 -3.06 -7.97 18.88
N VAL A 416 -3.13 -6.89 18.11
CA VAL A 416 -2.91 -6.92 16.65
C VAL A 416 -1.52 -7.47 16.32
N VAL A 417 -0.51 -7.19 17.16
CA VAL A 417 0.86 -7.66 16.96
C VAL A 417 0.92 -9.19 17.03
N GLU A 418 0.33 -9.80 18.07
CA GLU A 418 0.32 -11.27 18.19
C GLU A 418 -0.56 -11.93 17.11
N GLN A 419 -1.66 -11.29 16.68
CA GLN A 419 -2.48 -11.78 15.58
C GLN A 419 -1.68 -11.84 14.26
N LEU A 420 -0.96 -10.78 13.90
CA LEU A 420 -0.13 -10.75 12.70
C LEU A 420 1.10 -11.67 12.79
N GLN A 421 1.67 -11.83 13.99
CA GLN A 421 2.69 -12.85 14.21
C GLN A 421 2.14 -14.25 13.93
N ALA A 422 0.94 -14.58 14.42
CA ALA A 422 0.30 -15.87 14.18
C ALA A 422 0.00 -16.10 12.69
N VAL A 423 -0.44 -15.07 11.95
CA VAL A 423 -0.61 -15.13 10.48
C VAL A 423 0.73 -15.45 9.79
N PHE A 424 1.80 -14.73 10.14
CA PHE A 424 3.12 -14.99 9.57
C PHE A 424 3.58 -16.42 9.85
N GLU A 425 3.46 -16.89 11.09
CA GLU A 425 3.90 -18.23 11.49
C GLU A 425 3.07 -19.33 10.81
N ARG A 426 1.74 -19.16 10.72
CA ARG A 426 0.86 -20.06 9.95
C ARG A 426 1.35 -20.18 8.51
N ASP A 427 1.62 -19.06 7.85
CA ASP A 427 2.08 -19.05 6.46
C ASP A 427 3.49 -19.66 6.35
N TRP A 428 4.40 -19.32 7.28
CA TRP A 428 5.79 -19.77 7.34
C TRP A 428 5.97 -21.28 7.52
N PHE A 429 5.11 -21.90 8.34
CA PHE A 429 5.12 -23.35 8.60
C PHE A 429 4.21 -24.13 7.65
N SER A 430 3.53 -23.45 6.72
CA SER A 430 2.67 -24.10 5.75
C SER A 430 3.46 -24.90 4.70
N ARG A 431 2.79 -25.89 4.11
CA ARG A 431 3.28 -26.68 2.97
C ARG A 431 3.54 -25.87 1.70
N TYR A 432 3.10 -24.62 1.68
CA TYR A 432 3.24 -23.71 0.54
C TYR A 432 4.57 -22.95 0.56
N THR A 433 5.40 -23.16 1.59
CA THR A 433 6.71 -22.52 1.70
C THR A 433 7.84 -23.45 1.29
N ARG A 434 8.83 -22.90 0.60
CA ARG A 434 10.04 -23.61 0.17
C ARG A 434 11.28 -22.90 0.69
N THR A 435 12.20 -23.67 1.26
CA THR A 435 13.51 -23.15 1.68
C THR A 435 14.42 -22.96 0.47
N LEU A 436 15.26 -21.93 0.51
CA LEU A 436 16.26 -21.67 -0.52
C LEU A 436 17.32 -22.79 -0.56
N GLN A 437 17.36 -23.55 -1.66
CA GLN A 437 18.39 -24.56 -1.95
C GLN A 437 19.40 -23.99 -2.96
N ILE A 438 20.69 -24.21 -2.72
CA ILE A 438 21.82 -23.66 -3.50
C ILE A 438 21.70 -24.03 -5.00
N ASP A 439 21.18 -25.22 -5.30
CA ASP A 439 21.25 -25.83 -6.63
C ASP A 439 20.01 -25.56 -7.49
N LYS A 440 19.05 -24.80 -6.97
CA LYS A 440 17.74 -24.55 -7.62
C LYS A 440 17.40 -23.06 -7.67
N MET A 441 18.33 -22.19 -8.06
CA MET A 441 18.06 -20.75 -8.17
C MET A 441 16.95 -20.36 -9.18
N SER A 442 16.41 -21.32 -9.94
CA SER A 442 15.29 -21.13 -10.88
C SER A 442 13.90 -21.53 -10.35
N VAL A 443 13.68 -21.65 -9.02
CA VAL A 443 12.40 -22.15 -8.46
C VAL A 443 11.17 -21.37 -8.94
N CYS A 444 11.30 -20.07 -9.18
CA CYS A 444 10.17 -19.20 -9.52
C CYS A 444 9.99 -18.99 -11.04
N ASN A 445 10.98 -19.38 -11.87
CA ASN A 445 11.07 -19.06 -13.30
C ASN A 445 11.16 -20.30 -14.20
N GLU A 446 10.48 -21.40 -13.87
CA GLU A 446 10.50 -22.61 -14.71
C GLU A 446 10.02 -22.37 -16.17
N HIS A 447 9.29 -21.28 -16.44
CA HIS A 447 8.81 -20.92 -17.79
C HIS A 447 9.72 -20.00 -18.61
N GLN A 448 10.72 -19.33 -18.03
CA GLN A 448 11.64 -18.46 -18.81
C GLN A 448 12.92 -19.18 -19.24
N VAL A 449 13.31 -20.27 -18.58
CA VAL A 449 14.57 -20.98 -18.86
C VAL A 449 14.54 -21.74 -20.20
N THR A 450 13.36 -22.01 -20.77
CA THR A 450 13.22 -22.64 -22.09
C THR A 450 13.51 -21.70 -23.26
N ASN A 451 13.38 -20.37 -23.09
CA ASN A 451 13.60 -19.40 -24.17
C ASN A 451 15.04 -18.88 -24.27
N TYR A 452 15.89 -19.12 -23.27
CA TYR A 452 17.33 -18.80 -23.34
C TYR A 452 18.21 -19.94 -23.87
N LYS A 453 17.65 -21.15 -24.07
CA LYS A 453 18.37 -22.27 -24.69
C LYS A 453 18.36 -22.27 -26.23
N ALA A 454 17.72 -21.29 -26.85
CA ALA A 454 17.67 -21.12 -28.31
C ALA A 454 18.45 -19.88 -28.79
N SER A 455 19.65 -19.63 -28.25
CA SER A 455 20.65 -18.77 -28.90
C SER A 455 22.06 -19.06 -28.37
N HIS A 456 22.58 -20.23 -28.71
CA HIS A 456 24.01 -20.52 -28.60
C HIS A 456 24.52 -21.04 -29.94
N THR A 457 24.94 -20.11 -30.80
CA THR A 457 26.02 -20.37 -31.75
C THR A 457 27.30 -20.61 -30.95
N GLY A 458 27.95 -21.75 -31.21
CA GLY A 458 29.05 -22.29 -30.41
C GLY A 458 30.34 -21.45 -30.40
N PRO A 459 31.31 -21.81 -29.54
CA PRO A 459 32.52 -21.03 -29.35
C PRO A 459 33.48 -21.16 -30.54
N VAL A 460 33.97 -20.01 -31.03
CA VAL A 460 35.08 -19.91 -31.97
C VAL A 460 36.39 -20.16 -31.21
N PRO A 461 37.33 -21.01 -31.70
CA PRO A 461 38.56 -21.29 -30.99
C PRO A 461 39.57 -20.14 -31.14
N VAL A 462 40.01 -19.59 -30.00
CA VAL A 462 41.10 -18.60 -29.93
C VAL A 462 42.44 -19.33 -29.99
N ARG A 463 43.28 -18.95 -30.95
CA ARG A 463 44.67 -19.42 -31.09
C ARG A 463 45.53 -18.98 -29.91
N THR A 464 46.33 -19.91 -29.40
CA THR A 464 47.39 -19.72 -28.42
C THR A 464 48.51 -18.81 -28.98
N GLY A 465 48.83 -17.73 -28.27
CA GLY A 465 50.00 -16.88 -28.48
C GLY A 465 50.81 -16.77 -27.18
N GLN A 466 52.13 -16.87 -27.31
CA GLN A 466 53.15 -17.04 -26.28
C GLN A 466 53.17 -15.97 -25.16
N TYR A 467 53.55 -16.45 -23.98
CA TYR A 467 53.98 -15.70 -22.79
C TYR A 467 55.05 -14.66 -23.11
N ASP A 468 54.90 -13.45 -22.57
CA ASP A 468 56.02 -12.59 -22.21
C ASP A 468 55.80 -11.97 -20.82
N ASN A 469 56.71 -12.31 -19.91
CA ASN A 469 56.80 -11.82 -18.54
C ASN A 469 57.49 -10.46 -18.52
N ARG A 470 56.85 -9.40 -17.99
CA ARG A 470 57.54 -8.26 -17.34
C ARG A 470 56.58 -7.42 -16.47
N PRO A 471 57.06 -6.82 -15.36
CA PRO A 471 56.22 -6.19 -14.35
C PRO A 471 55.81 -4.75 -14.73
N ALA A 472 54.60 -4.36 -14.32
CA ALA A 472 54.04 -3.03 -14.52
C ALA A 472 54.76 -1.94 -13.70
N PRO A 473 54.98 -0.72 -14.24
CA PRO A 473 55.49 0.39 -13.44
C PRO A 473 54.35 1.21 -12.81
N LEU A 474 54.51 1.49 -11.52
CA LEU A 474 53.82 2.55 -10.78
C LEU A 474 54.21 3.93 -11.33
N ARG A 475 53.26 4.88 -11.35
CA ARG A 475 53.62 6.29 -11.27
C ARG A 475 52.59 7.12 -10.51
N ASN A 476 53.10 7.74 -9.45
CA ASN A 476 52.46 8.74 -8.62
C ASN A 476 52.67 10.16 -9.18
N HIS A 477 51.66 11.00 -8.92
CA HIS A 477 51.69 12.41 -8.51
C HIS A 477 51.87 13.61 -9.49
N HIS A 478 50.88 14.53 -9.34
CA HIS A 478 50.91 16.01 -9.33
C HIS A 478 51.15 16.74 -10.69
N SER A 479 50.60 17.92 -11.01
CA SER A 479 49.80 18.95 -10.31
C SER A 479 49.37 20.03 -11.32
N ALA A 480 48.22 20.68 -11.03
CA ALA A 480 47.84 22.09 -11.29
C ALA A 480 47.61 22.66 -12.72
N GLY A 481 46.52 23.44 -12.81
CA GLY A 481 46.36 24.57 -13.74
C GLY A 481 44.99 24.64 -14.44
N GLY A 482 44.00 25.34 -13.85
CA GLY A 482 42.84 25.88 -14.62
C GLY A 482 43.14 27.29 -15.14
N PRO A 483 42.14 28.10 -15.53
CA PRO A 483 40.95 27.83 -16.34
C PRO A 483 40.89 28.76 -17.59
N THR A 484 40.03 28.47 -18.57
CA THR A 484 39.63 29.48 -19.58
C THR A 484 38.18 29.32 -20.03
N GLN A 485 37.59 30.48 -20.26
CA GLN A 485 36.19 30.82 -20.52
C GLN A 485 35.90 30.97 -22.03
N ASP A 486 34.61 30.82 -22.34
CA ASP A 486 33.79 31.56 -23.33
C ASP A 486 33.78 31.27 -24.85
N LYS A 487 32.52 31.27 -25.34
CA LYS A 487 31.91 31.66 -26.65
C LYS A 487 31.21 30.49 -27.36
N ALA A 488 29.88 30.42 -27.53
CA ALA A 488 28.83 31.34 -28.04
C ALA A 488 28.69 31.39 -29.58
N ALA A 489 27.42 31.47 -30.04
CA ALA A 489 26.81 31.52 -31.40
C ALA A 489 26.35 30.13 -31.94
N SER A 490 25.09 29.81 -32.27
CA SER A 490 23.88 30.45 -32.87
C SER A 490 23.74 30.31 -34.40
N HIS A 491 22.69 29.61 -34.85
CA HIS A 491 21.73 29.92 -35.95
C HIS A 491 20.84 28.66 -36.19
N ASP A 492 19.50 28.73 -36.08
CA ASP A 492 18.48 29.15 -37.09
C ASP A 492 18.56 28.35 -38.41
N ASP A 493 17.52 27.93 -39.11
CA ASP A 493 16.06 28.11 -39.10
C ASP A 493 15.49 27.07 -40.11
N GLY A 494 14.18 26.77 -40.12
CA GLY A 494 13.61 25.91 -41.18
C GLY A 494 12.19 25.38 -41.00
N LEU A 495 11.20 26.25 -40.99
CA LEU A 495 9.78 25.93 -41.24
C LEU A 495 9.54 25.31 -42.64
N ARG A 496 8.64 24.31 -42.74
CA ARG A 496 7.79 24.09 -43.94
C ARG A 496 6.46 23.39 -43.59
N LYS A 497 5.36 24.11 -43.82
CA LYS A 497 3.98 23.62 -44.02
C LYS A 497 3.82 23.06 -45.44
N ILE A 498 3.05 21.99 -45.64
CA ILE A 498 2.15 21.79 -46.80
C ILE A 498 0.91 20.97 -46.37
N SER A 499 -0.26 21.44 -46.79
CA SER A 499 -1.59 20.82 -46.75
C SER A 499 -2.01 20.29 -48.13
N HIS A 500 -2.91 19.29 -48.22
CA HIS A 500 -4.01 19.08 -49.21
C HIS A 500 -4.79 17.81 -48.76
N GLN A 501 -6.11 17.83 -48.47
CA GLN A 501 -7.31 17.69 -49.35
C GLN A 501 -7.19 16.50 -50.33
N SER A 502 -8.17 15.58 -50.55
CA SER A 502 -9.64 15.69 -50.70
C SER A 502 -10.27 14.26 -50.82
N ILE A 503 -11.46 13.93 -50.26
CA ILE A 503 -12.82 13.86 -50.89
C ILE A 503 -13.33 12.45 -51.32
N ALA A 504 -14.59 12.19 -50.94
CA ALA A 504 -15.66 11.30 -51.48
C ALA A 504 -15.53 9.77 -51.41
N GLY A 505 -16.58 8.98 -51.17
CA GLY A 505 -18.02 9.27 -51.06
C GLY A 505 -18.84 8.01 -50.69
N GLU A 506 -20.11 8.25 -50.35
CA GLU A 506 -21.37 7.47 -50.57
C GLU A 506 -21.30 5.91 -50.68
N GLN A 507 -22.20 5.08 -50.14
CA GLN A 507 -23.67 5.13 -50.23
C GLN A 507 -24.34 3.97 -49.42
N VAL A 508 -25.43 4.31 -48.72
CA VAL A 508 -26.72 3.62 -48.45
C VAL A 508 -26.93 2.10 -48.69
N SER A 509 -27.53 1.41 -47.70
CA SER A 509 -28.69 0.46 -47.79
C SER A 509 -29.06 -0.04 -46.37
N ILE A 510 -30.19 0.34 -45.75
CA ILE A 510 -31.56 -0.22 -45.79
C ILE A 510 -31.62 -1.75 -45.71
N MET A 511 -32.06 -2.29 -44.56
CA MET A 511 -33.17 -3.26 -44.47
C MET A 511 -33.60 -3.49 -43.00
N ASP A 512 -34.89 -3.25 -42.76
CA ASP A 512 -35.66 -3.71 -41.60
C ASP A 512 -35.70 -5.24 -41.50
N ASN A 513 -35.81 -5.76 -40.26
CA ASN A 513 -36.86 -6.74 -39.97
C ASN A 513 -37.18 -6.83 -38.46
N HIS A 514 -38.46 -6.62 -38.17
CA HIS A 514 -39.18 -6.99 -36.96
C HIS A 514 -39.24 -8.52 -36.79
N GLN A 515 -39.15 -9.02 -35.54
CA GLN A 515 -40.14 -9.92 -34.88
C GLN A 515 -39.61 -10.25 -33.47
N GLU A 516 -40.20 -9.78 -32.36
CA GLU A 516 -41.44 -10.21 -31.67
C GLU A 516 -41.13 -10.97 -30.36
N ARG A 517 -41.23 -10.20 -29.27
CA ARG A 517 -41.93 -10.48 -28.01
C ARG A 517 -42.19 -11.94 -27.62
N ALA A 518 -41.62 -12.35 -26.47
CA ALA A 518 -42.24 -13.30 -25.57
C ALA A 518 -42.02 -12.86 -24.11
N GLU A 519 -43.09 -12.34 -23.51
CA GLU A 519 -43.25 -12.16 -22.07
C GLU A 519 -43.42 -13.53 -21.40
N ILE A 520 -42.69 -13.83 -20.31
CA ILE A 520 -43.15 -14.80 -19.31
C ILE A 520 -42.96 -14.22 -17.90
N ARG A 521 -44.07 -14.31 -17.17
CA ARG A 521 -44.36 -13.78 -15.84
C ARG A 521 -43.53 -14.38 -14.70
N VAL A 522 -43.32 -13.49 -13.75
CA VAL A 522 -43.08 -13.66 -12.31
C VAL A 522 -43.99 -14.72 -11.67
N ASN A 523 -43.44 -15.50 -10.74
CA ASN A 523 -44.19 -16.09 -9.63
C ASN A 523 -43.45 -15.91 -8.29
N HIS A 524 -44.19 -15.29 -7.37
CA HIS A 524 -43.98 -15.21 -5.93
C HIS A 524 -43.86 -16.60 -5.28
N LEU A 525 -43.10 -16.70 -4.18
CA LEU A 525 -43.43 -17.59 -3.08
C LEU A 525 -42.98 -16.97 -1.75
N ASP A 526 -43.97 -16.85 -0.87
CA ASP A 526 -43.99 -16.25 0.46
C ASP A 526 -43.59 -17.25 1.55
N ASP A 527 -43.15 -16.67 2.67
CA ASP A 527 -43.33 -17.07 4.08
C ASP A 527 -43.21 -18.54 4.55
N ARG A 528 -42.29 -18.73 5.51
CA ARG A 528 -42.56 -19.54 6.72
C ARG A 528 -41.91 -18.91 7.97
N ARG A 529 -42.76 -18.36 8.83
CA ARG A 529 -42.55 -18.16 10.28
C ARG A 529 -42.78 -19.46 11.06
N VAL A 530 -42.52 -19.39 12.38
CA VAL A 530 -42.89 -20.28 13.53
C VAL A 530 -41.64 -20.98 14.11
N GLN A 531 -41.23 -20.89 15.39
CA GLN A 531 -41.90 -20.55 16.66
C GLN A 531 -40.88 -20.18 17.78
N ASN A 532 -41.34 -19.36 18.74
CA ASN A 532 -40.76 -19.11 20.07
C ASN A 532 -40.79 -20.36 20.97
N HIS A 533 -39.88 -20.45 21.94
CA HIS A 533 -40.18 -21.00 23.27
C HIS A 533 -39.45 -20.25 24.40
N ASP A 534 -40.24 -19.96 25.44
CA ASP A 534 -39.92 -19.22 26.65
C ASP A 534 -39.20 -20.05 27.73
N ILE A 535 -38.45 -19.28 28.55
CA ILE A 535 -37.87 -19.47 29.91
C ILE A 535 -38.96 -19.99 30.89
N PRO A 536 -38.70 -20.77 31.99
CA PRO A 536 -37.90 -20.30 33.14
C PRO A 536 -37.22 -21.35 34.07
N ALA A 537 -36.23 -20.88 34.85
CA ALA A 537 -36.28 -20.80 36.31
C ALA A 537 -34.88 -20.83 36.98
N ASP A 538 -34.68 -19.84 37.85
CA ASP A 538 -33.69 -19.77 38.93
C ASP A 538 -33.98 -20.82 40.04
N PRO A 539 -33.03 -21.18 40.90
CA PRO A 539 -33.18 -20.69 42.28
C PRO A 539 -31.87 -20.34 43.03
N THR A 540 -31.90 -19.16 43.66
CA THR A 540 -31.52 -18.83 45.05
C THR A 540 -30.83 -19.89 45.94
N SER A 541 -29.72 -19.51 46.57
CA SER A 541 -29.49 -19.49 48.05
C SER A 541 -27.98 -19.31 48.36
N GLN A 542 -27.56 -18.20 48.98
CA GLN A 542 -27.31 -17.97 50.42
C GLN A 542 -25.82 -18.03 50.83
N SER A 543 -25.38 -16.90 51.37
CA SER A 543 -24.48 -16.69 52.53
C SER A 543 -23.17 -17.48 52.68
N ALA A 544 -22.06 -16.75 52.82
CA ALA A 544 -21.34 -16.69 54.10
C ALA A 544 -20.24 -15.61 54.07
N GLU A 545 -20.30 -14.74 55.06
CA GLU A 545 -19.21 -13.88 55.52
C GLU A 545 -18.01 -14.72 55.99
N SER A 546 -16.78 -14.21 55.83
CA SER A 546 -15.73 -14.37 56.84
C SER A 546 -14.57 -13.39 56.58
N SER A 547 -14.35 -12.51 57.57
CA SER A 547 -13.07 -12.06 58.13
C SER A 547 -11.87 -11.86 57.18
N GLY A 548 -11.23 -10.71 57.09
CA GLY A 548 -10.77 -9.87 58.18
C GLY A 548 -9.23 -9.75 58.14
N PHE A 549 -8.75 -8.54 58.47
CA PHE A 549 -7.42 -8.20 59.00
C PHE A 549 -6.25 -7.81 58.07
N ARG A 550 -5.98 -6.49 58.15
CA ARG A 550 -4.72 -5.77 58.49
C ARG A 550 -3.60 -5.59 57.45
N GLU A 551 -3.44 -4.29 57.15
CA GLU A 551 -2.19 -3.52 57.03
C GLU A 551 -0.97 -4.10 57.76
N THR A 552 0.20 -4.02 57.12
CA THR A 552 1.37 -3.33 57.69
C THR A 552 2.30 -2.85 56.57
N SER A 553 2.70 -1.59 56.69
CA SER A 553 3.83 -0.97 56.02
C SER A 553 5.17 -1.51 56.52
N ASN A 554 6.19 -1.50 55.65
CA ASN A 554 7.59 -1.09 55.92
C ASN A 554 8.28 -1.09 54.55
N GLY A 555 9.01 -0.08 54.07
CA GLY A 555 9.71 0.97 54.79
C GLY A 555 11.17 0.56 55.03
N SER A 556 12.06 0.98 54.10
CA SER A 556 13.49 1.24 54.28
C SER A 556 14.49 0.07 54.24
N LEU A 557 15.21 -0.09 53.11
CA LEU A 557 16.62 0.34 52.91
C LEU A 557 17.05 0.08 51.46
#